data_AF-A0A3D2CG76-F1
#
_entry.id   AF-A0A3D2CG76-F1
#
_cell.length_a   1.000
_cell.length_b   1.000
_cell.length_c   1.000
_cell.angle_alpha   90.00
_cell.angle_beta   90.00
_cell.angle_gamma   90.00
#
_symmetry.space_group_name_H-M   'P 1'
#
loop_
_entity.id
_entity.type
_entity.pdbx_description
1 polymer ?
#
loop_
_entity_poly.entity_id
_entity_poly.type
_entity_poly.pdbx_seq_one_letter_code
_entity_poly.pdbx_strand_id
1 'polypeptide(L)'
;MRPPRPSNELLQALPKTDLHVHLDGSLRLPSLIEMSRERGVALPSYTEEGLKELVFKPTYESLPDYLEGFAYTTAVLQDAEALERAAFELAEDCIAEGVVYVE
;
A
#
# COMPACT_ATOMS: atom_id res chain seq x y z
N MET A 1 -2.27 -15.62 33.06
CA MET A 1 -3.26 -15.89 32.01
C MET A 1 -3.14 -14.78 30.97
N ARG A 2 -3.04 -15.08 29.66
CA ARG A 2 -3.09 -14.04 28.63
C ARG A 2 -4.54 -13.57 28.46
N PRO A 3 -4.79 -12.26 28.28
CA PRO A 3 -6.14 -11.78 28.00
C PRO A 3 -6.66 -12.38 26.68
N PRO A 4 -7.99 -12.49 26.52
CA PRO A 4 -8.58 -12.89 25.25
C PRO A 4 -8.23 -11.89 24.16
N ARG A 5 -8.06 -12.37 22.92
CA ARG A 5 -7.86 -11.50 21.77
C ARG A 5 -9.17 -10.78 21.41
N PRO A 6 -9.13 -9.51 21.00
CA PRO A 6 -10.28 -8.82 20.42
C PRO A 6 -10.85 -9.60 19.21
N SER A 7 -12.17 -9.48 18.98
CA SER A 7 -12.79 -9.96 17.73
C SER A 7 -12.43 -9.04 16.56
N ASN A 8 -12.47 -9.55 15.33
CA ASN A 8 -12.25 -8.73 14.14
C ASN A 8 -13.30 -7.61 14.02
N GLU A 9 -14.55 -7.89 14.37
CA GLU A 9 -15.64 -6.90 14.40
C GLU A 9 -15.31 -5.74 15.35
N LEU A 10 -14.77 -6.05 16.54
CA LEU A 10 -14.34 -5.02 17.47
C LEU A 10 -13.15 -4.22 16.91
N LEU A 11 -12.13 -4.89 16.34
CA LEU A 11 -10.97 -4.22 15.77
C LEU A 11 -11.34 -3.26 14.63
N GLN A 12 -12.27 -3.66 13.77
CA GLN A 12 -12.78 -2.82 12.68
C GLN A 12 -13.58 -1.62 13.22
N ALA A 13 -14.42 -1.83 14.23
CA ALA A 13 -15.26 -0.77 14.81
C ALA A 13 -14.50 0.28 15.65
N LEU A 14 -13.27 -0.02 16.09
CA LEU A 14 -12.48 0.94 16.88
C LEU A 14 -12.09 2.16 16.02
N PRO A 15 -12.24 3.39 16.53
CA PRO A 15 -11.61 4.54 15.91
C PRO A 15 -10.08 4.44 16.10
N LYS A 16 -9.34 4.44 15.00
CA LYS A 16 -7.88 4.26 14.99
C LYS A 16 -7.17 5.51 14.49
N THR A 17 -5.94 5.66 14.93
CA THR A 17 -5.00 6.63 14.37
C THR A 17 -3.85 5.84 13.74
N ASP A 18 -3.48 6.17 12.50
CA ASP A 18 -2.25 5.67 11.90
C ASP A 18 -1.23 6.81 11.90
N LEU A 19 -0.14 6.63 12.64
CA LEU A 19 0.90 7.65 12.81
C LEU A 19 2.18 7.30 12.04
N HIS A 20 2.17 6.17 11.33
CA HIS A 20 3.32 5.72 10.56
C HIS A 20 2.84 4.95 9.34
N VAL A 21 2.39 5.70 8.34
CA VAL A 21 2.08 5.17 7.01
C VAL A 21 2.93 5.85 5.96
N HIS A 22 3.24 5.12 4.89
CA HIS A 22 3.94 5.66 3.73
C HIS A 22 2.97 5.71 2.56
N LEU A 23 2.69 6.90 2.02
CA LEU A 23 1.82 7.03 0.85
C LEU A 23 2.32 6.18 -0.33
N ASP A 24 3.62 6.26 -0.61
CA ASP A 24 4.33 5.51 -1.65
C ASP A 24 4.53 4.03 -1.32
N GLY A 25 4.18 3.60 -0.10
CA GLY A 25 4.12 2.20 0.33
C GLY A 25 2.70 1.61 0.33
N SER A 26 1.66 2.42 0.12
CA SER A 26 0.25 2.02 0.30
C SER A 26 -0.57 2.01 -1.01
N LEU A 27 0.09 1.83 -2.16
CA LEU A 27 -0.60 1.79 -3.45
C LEU A 27 -1.37 0.47 -3.62
N ARG A 28 -2.61 0.57 -4.12
CA ARG A 28 -3.34 -0.60 -4.62
C ARG A 28 -2.61 -1.17 -5.85
N LEU A 29 -2.38 -2.49 -5.89
CA LEU A 29 -1.68 -3.12 -7.02
C LEU A 29 -2.36 -2.89 -8.39
N PRO A 30 -3.70 -2.92 -8.53
CA PRO A 30 -4.35 -2.55 -9.78
C PRO A 30 -3.99 -1.14 -10.25
N SER A 31 -3.97 -0.17 -9.32
CA SER A 31 -3.61 1.22 -9.60
C SER A 31 -2.14 1.37 -9.99
N LEU A 32 -1.23 0.66 -9.32
CA LEU A 32 0.18 0.60 -9.73
C LEU A 32 0.33 0.08 -11.17
N ILE A 33 -0.37 -1.00 -11.54
CA ILE A 33 -0.34 -1.59 -12.88
C ILE A 33 -0.91 -0.63 -13.93
N GLU A 34 -1.99 0.08 -13.62
CA GLU A 34 -2.61 1.05 -14.52
C GLU A 34 -1.70 2.26 -14.73
N MET A 35 -1.27 2.89 -13.63
CA MET A 35 -0.39 4.07 -13.68
C MET A 35 0.95 3.75 -14.34
N SER A 36 1.48 2.53 -14.18
CA SER A 36 2.72 2.13 -14.84
C SER A 36 2.58 2.08 -16.35
N ARG A 37 1.43 1.62 -16.87
CA ARG A 37 1.14 1.60 -18.31
C ARG A 37 1.00 3.01 -18.89
N GLU A 38 0.31 3.88 -18.17
CA GLU A 38 0.12 5.29 -18.57
C GLU A 38 1.44 6.05 -18.66
N ARG A 39 2.35 5.78 -17.71
CA ARG A 39 3.63 6.51 -17.55
C ARG A 39 4.83 5.80 -18.19
N GLY A 40 4.63 4.62 -18.78
CA GLY A 40 5.71 3.85 -19.39
C GLY A 40 6.72 3.28 -18.39
N VAL A 41 6.30 3.04 -17.15
CA VAL A 41 7.12 2.39 -16.11
C VAL A 41 7.06 0.88 -16.29
N ALA A 42 8.20 0.25 -16.53
CA ALA A 42 8.28 -1.19 -16.67
C ALA A 42 8.15 -1.88 -15.31
N LEU A 43 7.21 -2.84 -15.22
CA LEU A 43 7.03 -3.69 -14.04
C LEU A 43 7.51 -5.12 -14.32
N PRO A 44 7.97 -5.87 -13.30
CA PRO A 44 8.31 -7.30 -13.42
C PRO A 44 7.09 -8.18 -13.77
N SER A 45 5.88 -7.72 -13.45
CA SER A 45 4.62 -8.33 -13.83
C SER A 45 3.53 -7.27 -14.01
N TYR A 46 2.50 -7.60 -14.80
CA TYR A 46 1.28 -6.80 -14.96
C TYR A 46 0.04 -7.51 -14.41
N THR A 47 0.23 -8.46 -13.49
CA THR A 47 -0.80 -9.12 -12.68
C THR A 47 -0.50 -8.91 -11.20
N GLU A 48 -1.55 -8.86 -10.36
CA GLU A 48 -1.37 -8.71 -8.92
C GLU A 48 -0.61 -9.91 -8.33
N GLU A 49 -0.91 -11.12 -8.78
CA GLU A 49 -0.26 -12.35 -8.32
C GLU A 49 1.24 -12.32 -8.61
N GLY A 50 1.62 -11.93 -9.83
CA GLY A 50 3.04 -11.86 -10.21
C GLY A 50 3.77 -10.73 -9.47
N LEU A 51 3.11 -9.62 -9.18
CA LEU A 51 3.70 -8.56 -8.36
C LEU A 51 3.88 -9.01 -6.89
N LYS A 52 2.94 -9.76 -6.31
CA LYS A 52 3.09 -10.36 -4.97
C LYS A 52 4.19 -11.42 -4.91
N GLU A 53 4.42 -12.14 -6.01
CA GLU A 53 5.48 -13.15 -6.10
C GLU A 53 6.87 -12.51 -6.28
N LEU A 54 6.98 -11.51 -7.16
CA LEU A 54 8.27 -10.97 -7.60
C LEU A 54 8.73 -9.73 -6.84
N VAL A 55 7.80 -8.93 -6.32
CA VAL A 55 8.10 -7.61 -5.72
C VAL A 55 7.59 -7.56 -4.29
N PHE A 56 6.28 -7.66 -4.07
CA PHE A 56 5.61 -7.47 -2.78
C PHE A 56 5.48 -8.79 -2.02
N LYS A 57 6.63 -9.42 -1.77
CA LYS A 57 6.76 -10.72 -1.11
C LYS A 57 6.25 -10.68 0.34
N PRO A 58 5.78 -11.82 0.90
CA PRO A 58 5.38 -11.89 2.31
C PRO A 58 6.55 -11.74 3.30
N THR A 59 7.78 -12.01 2.86
CA THR A 59 9.00 -11.93 3.67
C THR A 59 10.19 -11.48 2.81
N TYR A 60 11.12 -10.75 3.42
CA TYR A 60 12.34 -10.23 2.80
C TYR A 60 13.57 -10.61 3.63
N GLU A 61 14.73 -10.65 3.00
CA GLU A 61 15.98 -11.00 3.67
C GLU A 61 16.51 -9.86 4.54
N SER A 62 16.25 -8.61 4.13
CA SER A 62 16.73 -7.42 4.82
C SER A 62 15.91 -6.17 4.45
N LEU A 63 16.12 -5.07 5.19
CA LEU A 63 15.49 -3.78 4.85
C LEU A 63 15.89 -3.29 3.44
N PRO A 64 17.16 -3.36 2.99
CA PRO A 64 17.51 -3.04 1.61
C PRO A 64 16.72 -3.84 0.56
N ASP A 65 16.60 -5.17 0.72
CA ASP A 65 15.79 -6.03 -0.17
C ASP A 65 14.32 -5.58 -0.19
N TYR A 66 13.74 -5.24 0.96
CA TYR A 66 12.39 -4.68 1.03
C TYR A 66 12.23 -3.36 0.26
N LEU A 67 13.22 -2.46 0.36
CA LEU A 67 13.17 -1.14 -0.26
C LEU A 67 13.32 -1.19 -1.80
N GLU A 68 13.78 -2.29 -2.39
CA GLU A 68 13.83 -2.43 -3.86
C GLU A 68 12.44 -2.28 -4.50
N GLY A 69 11.38 -2.69 -3.80
CA GLY A 69 10.00 -2.54 -4.28
C GLY A 69 9.54 -1.08 -4.43
N PHE A 70 10.10 -0.17 -3.62
CA PHE A 70 9.75 1.26 -3.68
C PHE A 70 10.21 1.92 -4.99
N ALA A 71 11.18 1.34 -5.70
CA ALA A 71 11.59 1.84 -7.00
C ALA A 71 10.42 1.83 -8.02
N TYR A 72 9.49 0.87 -7.89
CA TYR A 72 8.32 0.79 -8.78
C TYR A 72 7.19 1.73 -8.35
N THR A 73 6.90 1.80 -7.05
CA THR A 73 5.81 2.65 -6.54
C THR A 73 6.15 4.13 -6.69
N THR A 74 7.37 4.54 -6.33
CA THR A 74 7.79 5.94 -6.49
C THR A 74 7.88 6.36 -7.96
N ALA A 75 8.26 5.44 -8.87
CA ALA A 75 8.35 5.76 -10.30
C ALA A 75 7.00 6.12 -10.94
N VAL A 76 5.88 5.63 -10.42
CA VAL A 76 4.54 5.99 -10.92
C VAL A 76 3.96 7.25 -10.28
N LEU A 77 4.55 7.76 -9.19
CA LEU A 77 4.05 8.91 -8.41
C LEU A 77 4.73 10.24 -8.79
N GLN A 78 5.15 10.41 -10.04
CA GLN A 78 5.96 11.55 -10.48
C GLN A 78 5.15 12.76 -10.97
N ASP A 79 3.82 12.69 -10.94
CA ASP A 79 2.93 13.77 -11.36
C ASP A 79 1.74 13.92 -10.39
N ALA A 80 1.05 15.07 -10.52
CA ALA A 80 -0.03 15.45 -9.62
C ALA A 80 -1.22 14.50 -9.67
N GLU A 81 -1.54 13.95 -10.84
CA GLU A 81 -2.67 13.02 -11.01
C GLU A 81 -2.42 11.71 -10.25
N ALA A 82 -1.20 11.15 -10.36
CA ALA A 82 -0.83 9.95 -9.62
C ALA A 82 -0.82 10.17 -8.11
N LEU A 83 -0.28 11.31 -7.65
CA LEU A 83 -0.24 11.66 -6.24
C LEU A 83 -1.66 11.88 -5.67
N GLU A 84 -2.54 12.56 -6.40
CA GLU A 84 -3.93 12.76 -6.02
C GLU A 84 -4.66 11.42 -5.92
N ARG A 85 -4.53 10.56 -6.94
CA ARG A 85 -5.14 9.23 -6.95
C ARG A 85 -4.67 8.39 -5.76
N ALA A 86 -3.35 8.29 -5.55
CA ALA A 86 -2.81 7.49 -4.45
C ALA A 86 -3.26 8.00 -3.08
N ALA A 87 -3.27 9.32 -2.87
CA ALA A 87 -3.71 9.91 -1.61
C ALA A 87 -5.21 9.68 -1.37
N PHE A 88 -6.03 9.75 -2.43
CA PHE A 88 -7.46 9.49 -2.34
C PHE A 88 -7.74 8.01 -2.01
N GLU A 89 -7.09 7.09 -2.72
CA GLU A 89 -7.22 5.64 -2.47
C GLU A 89 -6.77 5.26 -1.05
N LEU A 90 -5.67 5.83 -0.56
CA LEU A 90 -5.23 5.64 0.83
C LEU A 90 -6.28 6.16 1.82
N ALA A 91 -6.88 7.32 1.57
CA ALA A 91 -7.93 7.84 2.44
C ALA A 91 -9.18 6.93 2.46
N GLU A 92 -9.59 6.38 1.32
CA GLU A 92 -10.66 5.36 1.27
C GLU A 92 -10.31 4.13 2.11
N ASP A 93 -9.09 3.62 1.97
CA ASP A 93 -8.62 2.43 2.67
C ASP A 93 -8.52 2.70 4.19
N CYS A 94 -8.01 3.86 4.61
CA CYS A 94 -8.04 4.31 6.00
C CYS A 94 -9.47 4.33 6.57
N ILE A 95 -10.45 4.88 5.84
CA ILE A 95 -11.85 4.91 6.28
C ILE A 95 -12.41 3.48 6.41
N ALA A 96 -12.16 2.62 5.41
CA ALA A 96 -12.61 1.23 5.42
C ALA A 96 -12.03 0.43 6.59
N GLU A 97 -10.82 0.77 7.00
CA GLU A 97 -10.17 0.17 8.15
C GLU A 97 -10.62 0.78 9.48
N GLY A 98 -11.28 1.94 9.49
CA GLY A 98 -11.71 2.66 10.70
C GLY A 98 -10.64 3.59 11.28
N VAL A 99 -9.69 4.00 10.45
CA VAL A 99 -8.70 5.04 10.75
C VAL A 99 -9.37 6.41 10.59
N VAL A 100 -9.45 7.15 11.69
CA VAL A 100 -10.07 8.50 11.74
C VAL A 100 -9.03 9.62 11.69
N TYR A 101 -7.76 9.26 11.74
CA TYR A 101 -6.62 10.18 11.68
C TYR A 101 -5.41 9.48 11.09
N VAL A 102 -4.75 10.11 10.12
CA VAL A 102 -3.58 9.58 9.42
C VAL A 102 -2.50 10.66 9.32
N GLU A 103 -1.25 10.30 9.62
CA GLU A 103 -0.03 11.11 9.47
C GLU A 103 1.03 10.39 8.64
#